data_AF-A0A1F1SRL8-F1
#
_entry.id   AF-A0A1F1SRL8-F1
#
_cell.length_a   1.000
_cell.length_b   1.000
_cell.length_c   1.000
_cell.angle_alpha   90.00
_cell.angle_beta   90.00
_cell.angle_gamma   90.00
#
_symmetry.space_group_name_H-M   'P 1'
#
loop_
_entity.id
_entity.type
_entity.pdbx_description
1 polymer ?
#
loop_
_entity_poly.entity_id
_entity_poly.type
_entity_poly.pdbx_seq_one_letter_code
_entity_poly.pdbx_strand_id
1 'polypeptide(L)'
;MIKHQLEAVGFCPPFCQSLIGTKYGKSVAQVITRWLVERDIIVLAKSTKPERMAENLNVFDFALSDEDKAEIAKLDGTFAAIVNHDTVDNLKRISAWKMGV
;
A
#
# COMPACT_ATOMS: atom_id res chain seq x y z
N MET A 1 -14.46 -20.02 -6.41
CA MET A 1 -14.05 -19.50 -7.74
C MET A 1 -13.64 -18.03 -7.67
N ILE A 2 -12.83 -17.66 -6.65
CA ILE A 2 -12.40 -16.27 -6.36
C ILE A 2 -10.87 -16.24 -6.28
N LYS A 3 -10.20 -16.90 -7.24
CA LYS A 3 -8.73 -16.89 -7.37
C LYS A 3 -8.25 -16.16 -8.63
N HIS A 4 -9.16 -15.78 -9.54
CA HIS A 4 -8.81 -15.19 -10.84
C HIS A 4 -9.17 -13.70 -11.02
N GLN A 5 -9.65 -13.02 -9.97
CA GLN A 5 -10.04 -11.61 -10.05
C GLN A 5 -9.06 -10.67 -9.33
N LEU A 6 -7.90 -11.17 -8.92
CA LEU A 6 -6.84 -10.39 -8.26
C LEU A 6 -5.67 -10.04 -9.19
N GLU A 7 -5.70 -10.48 -10.45
CA GLU A 7 -4.63 -10.24 -11.43
C GLU A 7 -4.84 -8.96 -12.26
N ALA A 8 -6.01 -8.32 -12.16
CA ALA A 8 -6.38 -7.12 -12.94
C ALA A 8 -6.48 -5.83 -12.09
N VAL A 9 -6.20 -5.92 -10.79
CA VAL A 9 -5.99 -4.74 -9.96
C VAL A 9 -4.54 -4.34 -10.17
N GLY A 10 -4.23 -3.07 -10.38
CA GLY A 10 -2.87 -2.51 -10.40
C GLY A 10 -2.16 -2.64 -9.05
N PHE A 11 -2.13 -3.85 -8.49
CA PHE A 11 -1.22 -4.29 -7.45
C PHE A 11 0.15 -4.26 -8.10
N CYS A 12 1.05 -3.43 -7.57
CA CYS A 12 2.46 -3.37 -7.95
C CYS A 12 2.95 -4.76 -8.40
N PRO A 13 3.64 -4.90 -9.55
CA PRO A 13 4.24 -6.17 -9.91
C PRO A 13 5.06 -6.64 -8.70
N PRO A 14 4.67 -7.78 -8.06
CA PRO A 14 5.15 -8.15 -6.72
C PRO A 14 6.68 -8.33 -6.67
N PHE A 15 7.29 -8.41 -7.83
CA PHE A 15 8.71 -8.65 -8.03
C PHE A 15 9.59 -7.54 -7.46
N CYS A 16 9.35 -6.25 -7.77
CA CYS A 16 10.24 -5.17 -7.35
C CYS A 16 10.23 -4.98 -5.82
N GLN A 17 9.05 -5.00 -5.21
CA GLN A 17 8.92 -4.85 -3.75
C GLN A 17 9.43 -6.09 -3.00
N SER A 18 9.31 -7.29 -3.58
CA SER A 18 9.87 -8.51 -2.98
C SER A 18 11.40 -8.51 -2.98
N LEU A 19 12.03 -7.97 -4.04
CA LEU A 19 13.49 -7.87 -4.13
C LEU A 19 14.04 -6.89 -3.09
N ILE A 20 13.42 -5.70 -2.96
CA ILE A 20 13.79 -4.72 -1.95
C ILE A 20 13.54 -5.28 -0.54
N GLY A 21 12.40 -5.92 -0.29
CA GLY A 21 12.12 -6.58 0.99
C GLY A 21 13.17 -7.64 1.35
N THR A 22 13.56 -8.46 0.38
CA THR A 22 14.61 -9.49 0.58
C THR A 22 15.96 -8.87 0.91
N LYS A 23 16.33 -7.76 0.26
CA LYS A 23 17.58 -7.01 0.52
C LYS A 23 17.71 -6.56 1.97
N TYR A 24 16.60 -6.13 2.59
CA TYR A 24 16.56 -5.65 3.96
C TYR A 24 16.13 -6.71 4.99
N GLY A 25 15.75 -7.91 4.56
CA GLY A 25 15.15 -8.93 5.44
C GLY A 25 13.81 -8.48 6.03
N LYS A 26 13.09 -7.60 5.31
CA LYS A 26 11.83 -6.98 5.72
C LYS A 26 10.71 -7.41 4.80
N SER A 27 9.48 -7.39 5.30
CA SER A 27 8.33 -7.65 4.45
C SER A 27 8.04 -6.47 3.53
N VAL A 28 7.32 -6.75 2.44
CA VAL A 28 6.84 -5.72 1.50
C VAL A 28 6.04 -4.63 2.22
N ALA A 29 5.20 -5.01 3.19
CA ALA A 29 4.42 -4.05 3.97
C ALA A 29 5.30 -3.10 4.79
N GLN A 30 6.40 -3.62 5.37
CA GLN A 30 7.37 -2.81 6.09
C GLN A 30 8.12 -1.85 5.16
N VAL A 31 8.52 -2.32 3.98
CA VAL A 31 9.20 -1.48 2.97
C VAL A 31 8.30 -0.34 2.50
N ILE A 32 7.02 -0.61 2.19
CA ILE A 32 6.06 0.43 1.79
C ILE A 32 5.82 1.43 2.91
N THR A 33 5.64 0.94 4.15
CA THR A 33 5.42 1.80 5.32
C THR A 33 6.64 2.69 5.54
N ARG A 34 7.86 2.13 5.45
CA ARG A 34 9.11 2.88 5.54
C ARG A 34 9.22 3.97 4.47
N TRP A 35 8.91 3.61 3.22
CA TRP A 35 8.92 4.56 2.10
C TRP A 35 8.00 5.77 2.32
N LEU A 36 6.80 5.54 2.86
CA LEU A 36 5.86 6.62 3.17
C LEU A 36 6.34 7.48 4.34
N VAL A 37 6.90 6.86 5.39
CA VAL A 37 7.45 7.57 6.56
C VAL A 37 8.64 8.45 6.17
N GLU A 38 9.55 7.98 5.30
CA GLU A 38 10.67 8.80 4.81
C GLU A 38 10.23 9.99 3.95
N ARG A 39 9.00 9.96 3.43
CA ARG A 39 8.36 11.06 2.70
C ARG A 39 7.54 11.99 3.59
N ASP A 40 7.66 11.84 4.91
CA ASP A 40 6.89 12.59 5.92
C ASP A 40 5.37 12.39 5.80
N ILE A 41 4.94 11.21 5.34
CA ILE A 41 3.53 10.81 5.23
C ILE A 41 3.16 9.93 6.42
N ILE A 42 2.13 10.33 7.17
CA ILE A 42 1.59 9.53 8.28
C ILE A 42 0.84 8.31 7.72
N VAL A 43 1.26 7.10 8.12
CA VAL A 43 0.72 5.83 7.63
C VAL A 43 -0.27 5.22 8.64
N LEU A 44 -1.41 4.76 8.14
CA LEU A 44 -2.40 3.99 8.92
C LEU A 44 -2.39 2.52 8.48
N ALA A 45 -1.62 1.68 9.19
CA ALA A 45 -1.55 0.25 8.92
C ALA A 45 -2.53 -0.53 9.80
N LYS A 46 -3.62 -1.04 9.21
CA LYS A 46 -4.64 -1.82 9.94
C LYS A 46 -4.34 -3.31 9.93
N SER A 47 -4.40 -3.95 11.10
CA SER A 47 -4.31 -5.41 11.26
C SER A 47 -5.19 -5.89 12.43
N THR A 48 -5.64 -7.14 12.37
CA THR A 48 -6.28 -7.84 13.50
C THR A 48 -5.36 -8.87 14.16
N LYS A 49 -4.18 -9.13 13.57
CA LYS A 49 -3.19 -10.08 14.06
C LYS A 49 -2.08 -9.33 14.84
N PRO A 50 -1.85 -9.63 16.12
CA PRO A 50 -0.85 -8.94 16.95
C PRO A 50 0.56 -8.98 16.36
N GLU A 51 0.94 -10.10 15.75
CA GLU A 51 2.27 -10.29 15.16
C GLU A 51 2.50 -9.31 14.00
N ARG A 52 1.46 -9.11 13.17
CA ARG A 52 1.48 -8.14 12.07
C ARG A 52 1.42 -6.70 12.56
N MET A 53 0.80 -6.42 13.70
CA MET A 53 0.82 -5.10 14.31
C MET A 53 2.24 -4.74 14.76
N ALA A 54 2.93 -5.66 15.42
CA ALA A 54 4.33 -5.48 15.81
C ALA A 54 5.23 -5.32 14.57
N GLU A 55 5.01 -6.13 13.53
CA GLU A 55 5.74 -6.04 12.26
C GLU A 55 5.58 -4.67 11.58
N ASN A 56 4.34 -4.16 11.49
CA ASN A 56 4.04 -2.86 10.87
C ASN A 56 4.64 -1.67 11.65
N LEU A 57 4.85 -1.81 12.96
CA LEU A 57 5.51 -0.80 13.79
C LEU A 57 7.04 -0.87 13.68
N ASN A 58 7.60 -2.03 13.35
CA ASN A 58 9.04 -2.23 13.23
C ASN A 58 9.59 -1.78 11.86
N VAL A 59 9.45 -0.48 11.58
CA VAL A 59 9.85 0.16 10.32
C VAL A 59 10.83 1.31 10.50
N PHE A 60 11.28 1.56 11.74
CA PHE A 60 12.21 2.64 12.07
C PHE A 60 13.65 2.17 12.23
N ASP A 61 13.90 0.87 12.13
CA ASP A 61 15.20 0.22 12.34
C ASP A 61 16.04 0.08 11.06
N PHE A 62 15.54 0.54 9.91
CA PHE A 62 16.26 0.57 8.64
C PHE A 62 15.91 1.81 7.83
N ALA A 63 16.70 2.09 6.79
CA ALA A 63 16.46 3.17 5.84
C ALA A 63 16.62 2.66 4.39
N LEU A 64 15.83 3.20 3.47
CA LEU A 64 15.88 2.84 2.05
C LEU A 64 16.99 3.64 1.34
N SER A 65 17.74 2.98 0.46
CA SER A 65 18.75 3.67 -0.35
C SER A 65 18.10 4.53 -1.43
N ASP A 66 18.81 5.53 -1.95
CA ASP A 66 18.28 6.43 -2.97
C ASP A 66 17.89 5.68 -4.26
N GLU A 67 18.59 4.60 -4.58
CA GLU A 67 18.28 3.72 -5.71
C GLU A 67 16.96 2.97 -5.48
N ASP A 68 16.77 2.37 -4.30
CA ASP A 68 15.54 1.64 -3.99
C ASP A 68 14.33 2.58 -3.97
N LYS A 69 14.52 3.80 -3.47
CA LYS A 69 13.52 4.89 -3.52
C LYS A 69 13.18 5.27 -4.96
N ALA A 70 14.18 5.38 -5.84
CA ALA A 70 13.96 5.65 -7.25
C ALA A 70 13.19 4.53 -7.96
N GLU A 71 13.48 3.27 -7.64
CA GLU A 71 12.72 2.13 -8.18
C GLU A 71 11.26 2.12 -7.71
N ILE A 72 11.02 2.43 -6.43
CA ILE A 72 9.65 2.54 -5.90
C ILE A 72 8.90 3.70 -6.56
N ALA A 73 9.55 4.83 -6.80
CA ALA A 73 8.93 6.00 -7.42
C ALA A 73 8.43 5.74 -8.85
N LYS A 74 9.08 4.83 -9.60
CA LYS A 74 8.63 4.43 -10.95
C LYS A 74 7.27 3.71 -10.95
N LEU A 75 6.81 3.23 -9.80
CA LEU A 75 5.55 2.53 -9.64
C LEU A 75 4.36 3.47 -9.44
N ASP A 76 4.60 4.78 -9.31
CA ASP A 76 3.53 5.75 -9.11
C ASP A 76 2.61 5.82 -10.33
N GLY A 77 1.30 5.89 -10.10
CA GLY A 77 0.29 5.77 -11.14
C GLY A 77 -1.02 6.48 -10.78
N THR A 78 -1.73 6.97 -11.78
CA THR A 78 -2.95 7.80 -11.63
C THR A 78 -4.22 6.98 -11.35
N PHE A 79 -4.10 5.72 -10.94
CA PHE A 79 -5.25 4.85 -10.72
C PHE A 79 -5.79 4.97 -9.29
N ALA A 80 -7.09 5.24 -9.16
CA ALA A 80 -7.76 5.25 -7.88
C ALA A 80 -8.02 3.81 -7.40
N ALA A 81 -7.30 3.37 -6.36
CA ALA A 81 -7.33 1.98 -5.88
C ALA A 81 -8.71 1.51 -5.35
N ILE A 82 -9.58 2.43 -4.93
CA ILE A 82 -10.88 2.12 -4.31
C ILE A 82 -12.02 2.75 -5.12
N VAL A 83 -12.01 4.08 -5.24
CA VAL A 83 -13.02 4.87 -5.94
C VAL A 83 -12.35 6.08 -6.55
N ASN A 84 -12.67 6.39 -7.81
CA ASN A 84 -12.40 7.71 -8.37
C ASN A 84 -13.46 8.69 -7.86
N HIS A 85 -13.02 9.71 -7.11
CA HIS A 85 -13.89 10.72 -6.50
C HIS A 85 -14.38 11.80 -7.48
N ASP A 86 -13.81 11.87 -8.68
CA ASP A 86 -14.14 12.89 -9.68
C ASP A 86 -15.33 12.50 -10.57
N THR A 87 -15.82 11.25 -10.47
CA THR A 87 -16.94 10.78 -11.30
C THR A 87 -18.28 10.96 -10.59
N VAL A 88 -19.22 11.58 -11.31
CA VAL A 88 -20.59 11.83 -10.81
C VAL A 88 -21.30 10.53 -10.41
N ASP A 89 -21.05 9.44 -11.12
CA ASP A 89 -21.61 8.13 -10.83
C ASP A 89 -21.17 7.60 -9.45
N ASN A 90 -19.88 7.76 -9.10
CA ASN A 90 -19.38 7.36 -7.79
C ASN A 90 -19.92 8.26 -6.67
N LEU A 91 -20.09 9.57 -6.92
CA LEU A 91 -20.69 10.50 -5.96
C LEU A 91 -22.13 10.11 -5.62
N LYS A 92 -22.95 9.83 -6.65
CA LYS A 92 -24.32 9.33 -6.45
C LYS A 92 -24.33 8.04 -5.64
N ARG A 93 -23.44 7.10 -5.97
CA ARG A 93 -23.33 5.82 -5.28
C ARG A 93 -23.00 5.96 -3.79
N ILE A 94 -22.03 6.81 -3.44
CA ILE A 94 -21.61 7.04 -2.05
C ILE A 94 -22.71 7.77 -1.28
N SER A 95 -23.36 8.76 -1.89
CA SER A 95 -24.44 9.53 -1.24
C SER A 95 -25.67 8.69 -0.86
N ALA A 96 -25.88 7.56 -1.54
CA ALA A 96 -27.00 6.67 -1.29
C ALA A 96 -26.77 5.72 -0.09
N TRP A 97 -25.57 5.71 0.50
CA TRP A 97 -25.26 4.84 1.63
C TRP A 97 -25.96 5.30 2.89
N LYS A 98 -26.81 4.43 3.44
CA LYS A 98 -27.43 4.61 4.76
C LYS A 98 -26.59 3.85 5.77
N MET A 99 -25.86 4.59 6.59
CA MET A 99 -25.12 4.01 7.72
C MET A 99 -26.02 4.06 8.95
N GLY A 100 -26.24 2.92 9.59
CA GLY A 100 -27.05 2.81 10.81
C GLY A 100 -26.27 3.14 12.07
N VAL A 101 -25.41 4.16 12.01
CA VAL A 101 -24.62 4.69 13.14
C VAL A 101 -25.22 6.00 13.62
#